data_AF-A0A965Z4S6-F1
#
_entry.id   AF-A0A965Z4S6-F1
#
_cell.length_a   1.000
_cell.length_b   1.000
_cell.length_c   1.000
_cell.angle_alpha   90.00
_cell.angle_beta   90.00
_cell.angle_gamma   90.00
#
_symmetry.space_group_name_H-M   'P 1'
#
loop_
_entity.id
_entity.type
_entity.pdbx_description
1 polymer ?
#
loop_
_entity_poly.entity_id
_entity_poly.type
_entity_poly.pdbx_seq_one_letter_code
_entity_poly.pdbx_strand_id
1 'polypeptide(L)'
;MENIPPVPAPWPLPDGGRPVELSVLIPAYNEDACLGALVRETACVLHGQSRSFEILVVDDGSSDWTPRRLNDLRVEVAELRAIRLAANSGQSAALLAGFRAARGQIFVTLDADGQNDPADIPALLAGLETCDLCCGYRVRRQDVWSKRIGSRLANAVRNRVLRETIRDTGCSLKAFRAEWA
;
A
#
# COMPACT_ATOMS: atom_id res chain seq x y z
N MET A 1 7.19 14.64 27.23
CA MET A 1 6.93 13.27 26.75
C MET A 1 5.45 13.03 26.96
N GLU A 2 4.65 13.37 25.96
CA GLU A 2 3.20 13.18 26.04
C GLU A 2 2.92 11.68 25.96
N ASN A 3 2.21 11.15 26.95
CA ASN A 3 1.82 9.75 27.01
C ASN A 3 0.82 9.49 25.89
N ILE A 4 1.33 8.95 24.78
CA ILE A 4 0.49 8.40 23.71
C ILE A 4 -0.30 7.24 24.35
N PRO A 5 -1.65 7.26 24.32
CA PRO A 5 -2.43 6.15 24.85
C PRO A 5 -2.04 4.86 24.11
N PRO A 6 -2.03 3.71 24.79
CA PRO A 6 -1.74 2.44 24.13
C PRO A 6 -2.75 2.23 23.00
N VAL A 7 -2.24 1.89 21.81
CA VAL A 7 -3.06 1.56 20.65
C VAL A 7 -3.99 0.41 21.04
N PRO A 8 -5.30 0.47 20.72
CA PRO A 8 -6.21 -0.63 20.99
C PRO A 8 -5.67 -1.93 20.39
N ALA A 9 -5.92 -3.05 21.08
CA ALA A 9 -5.55 -4.36 20.58
C ALA A 9 -6.02 -4.56 19.13
N PRO A 10 -5.24 -5.26 18.29
CA PRO A 10 -5.59 -5.48 16.89
C PRO A 10 -7.03 -5.97 16.78
N TRP A 11 -7.74 -5.42 15.81
CA TRP A 11 -9.15 -5.70 15.57
C TRP A 11 -9.41 -7.22 15.56
N PRO A 12 -10.46 -7.73 16.24
CA PRO A 12 -10.74 -9.15 16.26
C PRO A 12 -10.90 -9.68 14.83
N LEU A 13 -10.04 -10.62 14.46
CA LEU A 13 -10.04 -11.25 13.14
C LEU A 13 -11.39 -11.95 12.91
N PRO A 14 -12.12 -11.62 11.84
CA PRO A 14 -13.22 -12.46 11.41
C PRO A 14 -12.63 -13.77 10.87
N ASP A 15 -13.07 -14.86 11.48
CA ASP A 15 -13.02 -16.24 10.99
C ASP A 15 -11.71 -17.01 11.20
N GLY A 16 -11.85 -18.25 11.68
CA GLY A 16 -10.78 -19.18 12.13
C GLY A 16 -9.88 -19.74 11.03
N GLY A 17 -9.48 -18.93 10.06
CA GLY A 17 -8.36 -19.18 9.17
C GLY A 17 -7.02 -18.90 9.87
N ARG A 18 -5.90 -19.27 9.23
CA ARG A 18 -4.59 -18.79 9.68
C ARG A 18 -4.61 -17.26 9.69
N PRO A 19 -4.12 -16.60 10.76
CA PRO A 19 -4.09 -15.14 10.83
C PRO A 19 -3.32 -14.60 9.63
N VAL A 20 -3.85 -13.56 8.99
CA VAL A 20 -3.17 -12.84 7.90
C VAL A 20 -2.07 -11.99 8.55
N GLU A 21 -0.82 -12.17 8.13
CA GLU A 21 0.30 -11.41 8.67
C GLU A 21 0.50 -10.10 7.91
N LEU A 22 0.29 -10.10 6.60
CA LEU A 22 0.58 -8.98 5.70
C LEU A 22 -0.63 -8.58 4.86
N SER A 23 -0.99 -7.30 4.84
CA SER A 23 -1.94 -6.74 3.87
C SER A 23 -1.24 -5.77 2.93
N VAL A 24 -1.27 -6.06 1.64
CA VAL A 24 -0.86 -5.10 0.60
C VAL A 24 -2.08 -4.33 0.13
N LEU A 25 -2.08 -3.02 0.31
CA LEU A 25 -3.18 -2.11 0.02
C LEU A 25 -2.90 -1.35 -1.27
N ILE A 26 -3.79 -1.53 -2.25
CA ILE A 26 -3.64 -0.94 -3.58
C ILE A 26 -4.86 -0.06 -3.87
N PRO A 27 -4.76 1.28 -3.77
CA PRO A 27 -5.81 2.15 -4.26
C PRO A 27 -5.80 2.14 -5.80
N ALA A 28 -6.99 2.06 -6.41
CA ALA A 28 -7.13 2.00 -7.86
C ALA A 28 -8.29 2.91 -8.33
N TYR A 29 -8.09 3.62 -9.43
CA TYR A 29 -9.13 4.38 -10.12
C TYR A 29 -8.88 4.39 -11.62
N ASN A 30 -9.74 3.69 -12.37
CA ASN A 30 -9.63 3.50 -13.81
C ASN A 30 -8.29 2.88 -14.27
N GLU A 31 -7.95 1.72 -13.70
CA GLU A 31 -6.66 1.03 -13.87
C GLU A 31 -6.81 -0.34 -14.57
N ASP A 32 -7.86 -0.55 -15.37
CA ASP A 32 -8.17 -1.83 -16.02
C ASP A 32 -6.97 -2.45 -16.76
N ALA A 33 -6.19 -1.62 -17.46
CA ALA A 33 -5.08 -2.06 -18.31
C ALA A 33 -3.87 -2.60 -17.53
N CYS A 34 -3.57 -2.07 -16.33
CA CYS A 34 -2.37 -2.38 -15.57
C CYS A 34 -2.63 -3.27 -14.34
N LEU A 35 -3.83 -3.17 -13.75
CA LEU A 35 -4.14 -3.76 -12.45
C LEU A 35 -3.97 -5.29 -12.45
N GLY A 36 -4.30 -5.94 -13.57
CA GLY A 36 -4.14 -7.39 -13.70
C GLY A 36 -2.69 -7.86 -13.66
N ALA A 37 -1.75 -7.10 -14.23
CA ALA A 37 -0.33 -7.43 -14.15
C ALA A 37 0.19 -7.21 -12.72
N LEU A 38 -0.12 -6.05 -12.14
CA LEU A 38 0.31 -5.66 -10.80
C LEU A 38 -0.13 -6.66 -9.72
N VAL A 39 -1.40 -7.08 -9.74
CA VAL A 39 -1.91 -8.04 -8.75
C VAL A 39 -1.22 -9.39 -8.87
N ARG A 40 -1.01 -9.90 -10.09
CA ARG A 40 -0.34 -11.19 -10.30
C ARG A 40 1.13 -11.14 -9.90
N GLU A 41 1.82 -10.06 -10.24
CA GLU A 41 3.21 -9.85 -9.86
C GLU A 41 3.36 -9.74 -8.33
N THR A 42 2.50 -8.95 -7.70
CA THR A 42 2.45 -8.83 -6.23
C THR A 42 2.21 -10.20 -5.59
N ALA A 43 1.23 -10.96 -6.06
CA ALA A 43 0.97 -12.30 -5.54
C ALA A 43 2.20 -13.22 -5.73
N CYS A 44 2.82 -13.21 -6.91
CA CYS A 44 4.02 -14.00 -7.19
C CYS A 44 5.18 -13.68 -6.22
N VAL A 45 5.46 -12.40 -5.99
CA VAL A 45 6.50 -11.96 -5.04
C VAL A 45 6.17 -12.43 -3.62
N LEU A 46 4.91 -12.29 -3.19
CA LEU A 46 4.48 -12.63 -1.84
C LEU A 46 4.38 -14.14 -1.58
N HIS A 47 4.05 -14.95 -2.59
CA HIS A 47 4.13 -16.41 -2.48
C HIS A 47 5.57 -16.91 -2.24
N GLY A 48 6.58 -16.13 -2.65
CA GLY A 48 7.98 -16.40 -2.32
C GLY A 48 8.34 -16.06 -0.86
N GLN A 49 7.46 -15.41 -0.10
CA GLN A 49 7.67 -15.06 1.29
C GLN A 49 7.04 -16.11 2.23
N SER A 50 7.67 -16.36 3.37
CA SER A 50 7.14 -17.27 4.41
C SER A 50 6.13 -16.56 5.33
N ARG A 51 5.14 -15.86 4.75
CA ARG A 51 4.11 -15.10 5.49
C ARG A 51 2.75 -15.30 4.85
N SER A 52 1.69 -15.42 5.65
CA SER A 52 0.32 -15.31 5.12
C SER A 52 0.05 -13.87 4.69
N PHE A 53 -0.64 -13.68 3.56
CA PHE A 53 -0.90 -12.35 3.04
C PHE A 53 -2.29 -12.21 2.44
N GLU A 54 -2.70 -10.96 2.26
CA GLU A 54 -3.79 -10.57 1.39
C GLU A 54 -3.36 -9.40 0.51
N ILE A 55 -3.97 -9.31 -0.68
CA ILE A 55 -3.89 -8.14 -1.55
C ILE A 55 -5.27 -7.49 -1.51
N LEU A 56 -5.37 -6.30 -0.94
CA LEU A 56 -6.63 -5.56 -0.84
C LEU A 56 -6.60 -4.38 -1.82
N VAL A 57 -7.31 -4.54 -2.94
CA VAL A 57 -7.51 -3.45 -3.90
C VAL A 57 -8.73 -2.63 -3.50
N VAL A 58 -8.55 -1.32 -3.36
CA VAL A 58 -9.65 -0.38 -3.10
C VAL A 58 -9.95 0.40 -4.36
N ASP A 59 -11.01 0.00 -5.06
CA ASP A 59 -11.54 0.71 -6.21
C ASP A 59 -12.26 1.99 -5.77
N ASP A 60 -11.67 3.14 -6.08
CA ASP A 60 -12.16 4.49 -5.76
C ASP A 60 -13.26 4.94 -6.74
N GLY A 61 -14.27 4.09 -6.94
CA GLY A 61 -15.43 4.40 -7.77
C GLY A 61 -15.11 4.48 -9.27
N SER A 62 -14.29 3.57 -9.80
CA SER A 62 -13.95 3.52 -11.23
C SER A 62 -15.18 3.43 -12.12
N SER A 63 -15.08 4.06 -13.30
CA SER A 63 -16.11 4.07 -14.35
C SER A 63 -15.77 3.17 -15.54
N ASP A 64 -14.55 2.63 -15.59
CA ASP A 64 -14.08 1.69 -16.60
C ASP A 64 -14.32 0.23 -16.19
N TRP A 65 -13.56 -0.70 -16.79
CA TRP A 65 -13.68 -2.14 -16.52
C TRP A 65 -12.94 -2.62 -15.27
N THR A 66 -12.29 -1.73 -14.50
CA THR A 66 -11.58 -2.06 -13.26
C THR A 66 -12.38 -2.98 -12.31
N PRO A 67 -13.67 -2.73 -12.02
CA PRO A 67 -14.44 -3.60 -11.12
C PRO A 67 -14.64 -5.01 -11.69
N ARG A 68 -14.80 -5.13 -13.02
CA ARG A 68 -14.92 -6.43 -13.69
C ARG A 68 -13.59 -7.18 -13.64
N ARG A 69 -12.48 -6.48 -13.92
CA ARG A 69 -11.14 -7.06 -13.84
C ARG A 69 -10.85 -7.60 -12.45
N LEU A 70 -11.22 -6.88 -11.40
CA LEU A 70 -11.08 -7.33 -10.02
C LEU A 70 -11.85 -8.61 -9.72
N ASN A 71 -13.07 -8.76 -10.25
CA ASN A 71 -13.84 -9.99 -10.08
C ASN A 71 -13.18 -11.18 -10.78
N ASP A 72 -12.69 -10.98 -12.01
CA ASP A 72 -11.99 -12.04 -12.74
C ASP A 72 -10.70 -12.46 -12.01
N LEU A 73 -9.92 -11.49 -11.51
CA LEU A 73 -8.66 -11.76 -10.79
C LEU A 73 -8.85 -12.52 -9.48
N ARG A 74 -10.02 -12.42 -8.83
CA ARG A 74 -10.31 -13.20 -7.60
C ARG A 74 -10.38 -14.70 -7.85
N VAL A 75 -10.67 -15.11 -9.08
CA VAL A 75 -10.64 -16.52 -9.49
C VAL A 75 -9.20 -17.01 -9.67
N GLU A 76 -8.28 -16.10 -10.03
CA GLU A 76 -6.88 -16.40 -10.30
C GLU A 76 -6.00 -16.29 -9.04
N VAL A 77 -6.31 -15.36 -8.14
CA VAL A 77 -5.53 -15.03 -6.94
C VAL A 77 -6.44 -15.12 -5.71
N ALA A 78 -6.32 -16.20 -4.95
CA ALA A 78 -7.19 -16.49 -3.81
C ALA A 78 -7.03 -15.49 -2.65
N GLU A 79 -5.86 -14.87 -2.53
CA GLU A 79 -5.50 -13.85 -1.55
C GLU A 79 -6.02 -12.45 -1.93
N LEU A 80 -6.59 -12.28 -3.13
CA LEU A 80 -7.13 -11.00 -3.58
C LEU A 80 -8.49 -10.72 -2.94
N ARG A 81 -8.57 -9.58 -2.27
CA ARG A 81 -9.80 -8.95 -1.82
C ARG A 81 -9.95 -7.61 -2.53
N ALA A 82 -11.19 -7.17 -2.70
CA ALA A 82 -11.44 -5.83 -3.22
C ALA A 82 -12.63 -5.16 -2.57
N ILE A 83 -12.54 -3.85 -2.38
CA ILE A 83 -13.60 -2.98 -1.89
C ILE A 83 -13.82 -1.91 -2.94
N ARG A 84 -15.08 -1.52 -3.15
CA ARG A 84 -15.44 -0.44 -4.06
C ARG A 84 -16.10 0.68 -3.28
N LEU A 85 -15.57 1.90 -3.43
CA LEU A 85 -16.18 3.11 -2.92
C LEU A 85 -17.34 3.55 -3.81
N ALA A 86 -18.33 4.24 -3.22
CA ALA A 86 -19.53 4.65 -3.93
C ALA A 86 -19.26 5.68 -5.05
N ALA A 87 -18.22 6.50 -4.88
CA ALA A 87 -17.77 7.49 -5.85
C ALA A 87 -16.27 7.78 -5.62
N ASN A 88 -15.63 8.37 -6.64
CA ASN A 88 -14.24 8.85 -6.52
C ASN A 88 -14.12 9.86 -5.38
N SER A 89 -13.37 9.47 -4.36
CA SER A 89 -13.15 10.19 -3.11
C SER A 89 -11.67 10.51 -2.88
N GLY A 90 -10.80 10.09 -3.80
CA GLY A 90 -9.36 10.31 -3.80
C GLY A 90 -8.58 9.17 -3.14
N GLN A 91 -7.30 9.07 -3.51
CA GLN A 91 -6.36 8.02 -3.06
C GLN A 91 -6.27 7.89 -1.53
N SER A 92 -6.29 9.01 -0.78
CA SER A 92 -6.26 8.96 0.69
C SER A 92 -7.52 8.34 1.29
N ALA A 93 -8.69 8.58 0.70
CA ALA A 93 -9.94 7.97 1.13
C ALA A 93 -9.96 6.47 0.81
N ALA A 94 -9.45 6.09 -0.36
CA ALA A 94 -9.27 4.70 -0.75
C ALA A 94 -8.32 3.95 0.21
N LEU A 95 -7.15 4.54 0.52
CA LEU A 95 -6.22 3.97 1.49
C LEU A 95 -6.84 3.85 2.89
N LEU A 96 -7.55 4.88 3.37
CA LEU A 96 -8.24 4.83 4.65
C LEU A 96 -9.28 3.71 4.72
N ALA A 97 -10.06 3.52 3.66
CA ALA A 97 -11.00 2.40 3.57
C ALA A 97 -10.26 1.05 3.54
N GLY A 98 -9.12 0.99 2.86
CA GLY A 98 -8.22 -0.15 2.86
C GLY A 98 -7.74 -0.51 4.26
N PHE A 99 -7.13 0.43 4.98
CA PHE A 99 -6.63 0.22 6.35
C PHE A 99 -7.72 -0.30 7.29
N ARG A 100 -8.93 0.25 7.20
CA ARG A 100 -10.07 -0.19 8.02
C ARG A 100 -10.55 -1.61 7.74
N ALA A 101 -10.30 -2.14 6.55
CA ALA A 101 -10.79 -3.44 6.11
C ALA A 101 -9.69 -4.50 5.96
N ALA A 102 -8.44 -4.09 6.09
CA ALA A 102 -7.27 -4.94 6.10
C ALA A 102 -7.27 -5.84 7.34
N ARG A 103 -6.75 -7.06 7.17
CA ARG A 103 -6.68 -8.11 8.22
C ARG A 103 -5.26 -8.34 8.73
N GLY A 104 -4.26 -7.87 7.99
CA GLY A 104 -2.85 -8.06 8.28
C GLY A 104 -2.38 -7.28 9.51
N GLN A 105 -1.29 -7.74 10.10
CA GLN A 105 -0.57 -7.04 11.17
C GLN A 105 0.49 -6.09 10.62
N ILE A 106 0.90 -6.29 9.37
CA ILE A 106 1.79 -5.43 8.62
C ILE A 106 1.01 -4.90 7.41
N PHE A 107 1.08 -3.60 7.20
CA PHE A 107 0.53 -2.95 6.02
C PHE A 107 1.65 -2.55 5.07
N VAL A 108 1.44 -2.86 3.79
CA VAL A 108 2.24 -2.32 2.70
C VAL A 108 1.31 -1.55 1.77
N THR A 109 1.60 -0.29 1.50
CA THR A 109 0.86 0.48 0.49
C THR A 109 1.58 0.39 -0.84
N LEU A 110 0.84 0.23 -1.94
CA LEU A 110 1.39 0.11 -3.29
C LEU A 110 0.44 0.78 -4.29
N ASP A 111 0.92 1.73 -5.10
CA ASP A 111 0.07 2.38 -6.11
C ASP A 111 -0.07 1.55 -7.39
N ALA A 112 -1.20 1.72 -8.08
CA ALA A 112 -1.50 1.05 -9.34
C ALA A 112 -0.83 1.67 -10.59
N ASP A 113 -0.05 2.75 -10.43
CA ASP A 113 0.53 3.54 -11.54
C ASP A 113 1.79 2.92 -12.19
N GLY A 114 2.25 1.78 -11.69
CA GLY A 114 3.42 1.07 -12.17
C GLY A 114 4.77 1.75 -11.87
N GLN A 115 4.80 2.79 -11.02
CA GLN A 115 6.05 3.44 -10.62
C GLN A 115 6.77 2.70 -9.49
N ASN A 116 6.05 1.88 -8.74
CA ASN A 116 6.58 1.06 -7.66
C ASN A 116 6.56 -0.41 -8.10
N ASP A 117 7.70 -1.09 -7.95
CA ASP A 117 7.85 -2.49 -8.30
C ASP A 117 7.48 -3.38 -7.10
N PRO A 118 6.53 -4.33 -7.22
CA PRO A 118 6.22 -5.27 -6.15
C PRO A 118 7.45 -6.05 -5.65
N ALA A 119 8.48 -6.22 -6.49
CA ALA A 119 9.74 -6.87 -6.11
C ALA A 119 10.53 -6.12 -5.03
N ASP A 120 10.21 -4.84 -4.75
CA ASP A 120 10.79 -4.07 -3.66
C ASP A 120 10.17 -4.40 -2.29
N ILE A 121 9.00 -5.05 -2.24
CA ILE A 121 8.28 -5.37 -0.99
C ILE A 121 9.14 -6.20 -0.02
N PRO A 122 9.84 -7.28 -0.44
CA PRO A 122 10.66 -8.08 0.48
C PRO A 122 11.76 -7.26 1.19
N ALA A 123 12.38 -6.31 0.49
CA ALA A 123 13.40 -5.44 1.08
C ALA A 123 12.81 -4.51 2.15
N LEU A 124 11.59 -4.01 1.95
CA LEU A 124 10.88 -3.20 2.94
C LEU A 124 10.49 -4.01 4.17
N LEU A 125 10.02 -5.24 3.97
CA LEU A 125 9.68 -6.14 5.07
C LEU A 125 10.91 -6.48 5.92
N ALA A 126 12.07 -6.71 5.30
CA ALA A 126 13.33 -6.90 6.02
C ALA A 126 13.74 -5.64 6.81
N GLY A 127 13.58 -4.45 6.22
CA GLY A 127 13.87 -3.19 6.91
C GLY A 127 12.99 -2.96 8.15
N LEU A 128 11.73 -3.40 8.11
CA LEU A 128 10.76 -3.28 9.21
C LEU A 128 11.14 -4.09 10.46
N GLU A 129 12.12 -4.99 10.39
CA GLU A 129 12.68 -5.65 11.58
C GLU A 129 13.43 -4.68 12.49
N THR A 130 13.86 -3.53 11.95
CA THR A 130 14.72 -2.55 12.65
C THR A 130 14.06 -1.17 12.81
N CYS A 131 12.85 -0.98 12.31
CA CYS A 131 12.12 0.30 12.36
C CYS A 131 10.60 0.10 12.40
N ASP A 132 9.87 1.13 12.84
CA ASP A 132 8.40 1.09 12.91
C ASP A 132 7.72 1.37 11.56
N LEU A 133 8.41 2.07 10.66
CA LEU A 133 7.97 2.44 9.31
C LEU A 133 9.16 2.40 8.36
N CYS A 134 9.06 1.58 7.31
CA CYS A 134 10.01 1.56 6.21
C CYS A 134 9.39 2.25 4.99
N CYS A 135 10.04 3.29 4.48
CA CYS A 135 9.62 3.96 3.25
C CYS A 135 10.51 3.55 2.08
N GLY A 136 9.90 3.08 1.00
CA GLY A 136 10.59 2.88 -0.28
C GLY A 136 11.09 4.21 -0.84
N TYR A 137 12.10 4.15 -1.71
CA TYR A 137 12.58 5.32 -2.43
C TYR A 137 12.75 4.99 -3.91
N ARG A 138 12.18 5.82 -4.77
CA ARG A 138 12.25 5.62 -6.23
C ARG A 138 13.65 5.97 -6.74
N VAL A 139 14.43 4.95 -7.12
CA VAL A 139 15.81 5.11 -7.63
C VAL A 139 15.84 5.73 -9.04
N ARG A 140 14.90 5.33 -9.92
CA ARG A 140 14.78 5.82 -11.31
C ARG A 140 13.41 6.45 -11.55
N ARG A 141 13.27 7.76 -11.28
CA ARG A 141 12.03 8.50 -11.60
C ARG A 141 11.90 8.72 -13.11
N GLN A 142 10.74 8.43 -13.70
CA GLN A 142 10.41 8.91 -15.06
C GLN A 142 9.73 10.31 -15.06
N ASP A 143 9.79 11.03 -13.94
CA ASP A 143 9.23 12.37 -13.81
C ASP A 143 9.89 13.41 -14.73
N VAL A 144 9.07 14.28 -15.32
CA VAL A 144 9.48 15.55 -15.95
C VAL A 144 10.34 16.36 -14.97
N TRP A 145 11.41 17.00 -15.45
CA TRP A 145 12.40 17.69 -14.63
C TRP A 145 11.81 18.71 -13.63
N SER A 146 10.69 19.35 -14.00
CA SER A 146 9.93 20.29 -13.14
C SER A 146 9.34 19.61 -11.88
N LYS A 147 8.76 18.41 -12.01
CA LYS A 147 8.22 17.65 -10.88
C LYS A 147 9.33 17.20 -9.90
N ARG A 148 10.53 16.93 -10.41
CA ARG A 148 11.69 16.58 -9.57
C ARG A 148 12.16 17.77 -8.72
N ILE A 149 12.22 18.98 -9.28
CA ILE A 149 12.64 20.19 -8.55
C ILE A 149 11.59 20.54 -7.48
N GLY A 150 10.30 20.51 -7.84
CA GLY A 150 9.21 20.77 -6.90
C GLY A 150 9.19 19.79 -5.72
N SER A 151 9.35 18.49 -5.99
CA SER A 151 9.41 17.45 -4.94
C SER A 151 10.62 17.61 -4.02
N ARG A 152 11.81 18.01 -4.55
CA ARG A 152 12.98 18.28 -3.72
C ARG A 152 12.79 19.48 -2.81
N LEU A 153 12.17 20.56 -3.33
CA LEU A 153 11.87 21.74 -2.53
C LEU A 153 10.83 21.45 -1.44
N ALA A 154 9.75 20.73 -1.79
CA ALA A 154 8.72 20.31 -0.85
C ALA A 154 9.28 19.42 0.26
N ASN A 155 10.09 18.41 -0.08
CA ASN A 155 10.74 17.54 0.91
C ASN A 155 11.73 18.32 1.78
N ALA A 156 12.51 19.26 1.21
CA ALA A 156 13.45 20.08 1.97
C ALA A 156 12.76 21.01 2.97
N VAL A 157 11.67 21.67 2.55
CA VAL A 157 10.85 22.51 3.44
C VAL A 157 10.24 21.65 4.55
N ARG A 158 9.65 20.51 4.20
CA ARG A 158 9.02 19.62 5.17
C ARG A 158 10.01 19.07 6.18
N ASN A 159 11.15 18.55 5.71
CA ASN A 159 12.24 18.07 6.56
C ASN A 159 12.78 19.16 7.48
N ARG A 160 12.86 20.41 7.00
CA ARG A 160 13.30 21.54 7.83
C ARG A 160 12.28 21.94 8.90
N VAL A 161 10.98 21.86 8.58
CA VAL A 161 9.90 22.17 9.53
C VAL A 161 9.73 21.06 10.56
N LEU A 162 9.74 19.80 10.13
CA LEU A 162 9.52 18.62 10.99
C LEU A 162 10.81 18.09 11.63
N ARG A 163 11.98 18.63 11.26
CA ARG A 163 13.32 18.14 11.66
C ARG A 163 13.55 16.66 11.31
N GLU A 164 12.99 16.23 10.19
CA GLU A 164 13.12 14.88 9.64
C GLU A 164 14.22 14.83 8.56
N THR A 165 14.72 13.63 8.26
CA THR A 165 15.67 13.40 7.14
C THR A 165 15.09 12.45 6.09
N ILE A 166 13.78 12.48 5.85
CA ILE A 166 13.13 11.55 4.94
C ILE A 166 13.39 11.96 3.48
N ARG A 167 13.89 11.02 2.69
CA ARG A 167 14.40 11.28 1.33
C ARG A 167 13.30 11.48 0.28
N ASP A 168 12.28 10.62 0.28
CA ASP A 168 11.11 10.76 -0.59
C ASP A 168 9.83 10.36 0.14
N THR A 169 9.02 11.35 0.47
CA THR A 169 7.79 11.13 1.24
C THR A 169 6.58 10.90 0.34
N GLY A 170 6.73 11.24 -0.95
CA GLY A 170 5.74 11.02 -1.99
C GLY A 170 5.90 9.68 -2.70
N CYS A 171 6.82 8.82 -2.22
CA CYS A 171 6.79 7.40 -2.57
C CYS A 171 5.64 6.76 -1.80
N SER A 172 4.69 6.18 -2.52
CA SER A 172 3.54 5.46 -1.96
C SER A 172 3.90 4.07 -1.46
N LEU A 173 5.05 3.51 -1.87
CA LEU A 173 5.54 2.25 -1.36
C LEU A 173 6.08 2.41 0.07
N LYS A 174 5.33 1.92 1.06
CA LYS A 174 5.67 1.97 2.48
C LYS A 174 5.25 0.69 3.17
N ALA A 175 6.01 0.27 4.18
CA ALA A 175 5.67 -0.84 5.06
C ALA A 175 5.65 -0.36 6.51
N PHE A 176 4.61 -0.72 7.27
CA PHE A 176 4.49 -0.39 8.70
C PHE A 176 3.55 -1.35 9.40
N ARG A 177 3.59 -1.37 10.73
CA ARG A 177 2.72 -2.24 11.53
C ARG A 177 1.32 -1.63 11.69
N ALA A 178 0.31 -2.48 11.77
CA ALA A 178 -1.10 -2.08 11.80
C ALA A 178 -1.43 -1.15 12.97
N GLU A 179 -0.70 -1.22 14.09
CA GLU A 179 -0.89 -0.31 15.23
C GLU A 179 -0.58 1.17 14.91
N TRP A 180 0.06 1.46 13.77
CA TRP A 180 0.39 2.82 13.32
C TRP A 180 -0.56 3.36 12.24
N ALA A 181 -1.61 2.62 11.89
CA ALA A 181 -2.61 2.99 10.87
C ALA A 181 -3.87 3.65 11.47
#